data_AF-A0A948Z6V2-F1
#
_entry.id   AF-A0A948Z6V2-F1
#
_cell.length_a   1.000
_cell.length_b   1.000
_cell.length_c   1.000
_cell.angle_alpha   90.00
_cell.angle_beta   90.00
_cell.angle_gamma   90.00
#
_symmetry.space_group_name_H-M   'P 1'
#
loop_
_entity.id
_entity.type
_entity.pdbx_description
1 polymer ?
#
loop_
_entity_poly.entity_id
_entity_poly.type
_entity_poly.pdbx_seq_one_letter_code
_entity_poly.pdbx_strand_id
1 'polypeptide(L)'
;MLFPFVFIKDHLKWGLPFRRFNPIKLLRDVWDSLKPGGALIIVNQGEAEHRAQKDMLLSENILPAAAFQHPSQLYRYKLMRYALVAIRAI
;
A
#
# COMPACT_ATOMS: atom_id res chain seq x y z
N MET A 1 1.00 5.05 11.49
CA MET A 1 1.31 3.90 10.61
C MET A 1 0.06 3.05 10.52
N LEU A 2 -0.39 2.71 9.31
CA LEU A 2 -1.59 1.87 9.07
C LEU A 2 -1.12 0.50 8.54
N PHE A 3 -1.85 -0.56 8.86
CA PHE A 3 -1.55 -1.92 8.41
C PHE A 3 -2.74 -2.55 7.67
N PRO A 4 -3.16 -1.98 6.53
CA PRO A 4 -4.33 -2.48 5.81
C PRO A 4 -4.01 -3.72 4.97
N PHE A 5 -5.02 -4.54 4.74
CA PHE A 5 -4.92 -5.69 3.84
C PHE A 5 -5.08 -5.27 2.38
N VAL A 6 -4.21 -5.82 1.53
CA VAL A 6 -4.30 -5.68 0.06
C VAL A 6 -5.28 -6.70 -0.53
N PHE A 7 -5.36 -7.90 0.05
CA PHE A 7 -6.20 -8.98 -0.43
C PHE A 7 -7.25 -9.40 0.59
N ILE A 8 -8.46 -9.69 0.11
CA ILE A 8 -9.58 -10.13 0.95
C ILE A 8 -9.28 -11.44 1.69
N LYS A 9 -8.51 -12.35 1.09
CA LYS A 9 -8.14 -13.63 1.71
C LYS A 9 -7.42 -13.44 3.03
N ASP A 10 -6.53 -12.45 3.12
CA ASP A 10 -5.71 -12.19 4.29
C ASP A 10 -6.54 -11.49 5.38
N HIS A 11 -7.42 -10.56 4.96
CA HIS A 11 -8.42 -9.93 5.83
C HIS A 11 -9.36 -10.95 6.48
N LEU A 12 -9.89 -11.90 5.70
CA LEU A 12 -10.78 -12.96 6.21
C LEU A 12 -10.04 -13.96 7.10
N LYS A 13 -8.79 -14.30 6.77
CA LYS A 13 -7.95 -15.18 7.59
C LYS A 13 -7.75 -14.63 9.00
N TRP A 14 -7.77 -13.31 9.16
CA TRP A 14 -7.69 -12.63 10.45
C TRP A 14 -9.04 -12.51 11.16
N GLY A 15 -10.12 -13.10 10.62
CA GLY A 15 -11.46 -13.07 11.20
C GLY A 15 -12.19 -11.73 11.04
N LEU A 16 -11.71 -10.85 10.15
CA LEU A 16 -12.31 -9.53 9.96
C LEU A 16 -13.56 -9.58 9.08
N PRO A 17 -14.56 -8.71 9.31
CA PRO A 17 -15.81 -8.72 8.55
C PRO A 17 -15.59 -8.42 7.06
N PHE A 18 -16.11 -9.29 6.18
CA PHE A 18 -16.02 -9.13 4.73
C PHE A 18 -16.47 -7.75 4.25
N ARG A 19 -17.61 -7.26 4.76
CA ARG A 19 -18.23 -5.99 4.36
C ARG A 19 -17.39 -4.74 4.67
N ARG A 20 -16.33 -4.88 5.47
CA ARG A 20 -15.41 -3.77 5.81
C ARG A 20 -14.12 -3.79 4.99
N PHE A 21 -13.94 -4.77 4.10
CA PHE A 21 -12.78 -4.82 3.22
C PHE A 21 -12.97 -3.90 2.02
N ASN A 22 -12.34 -2.73 2.05
CA ASN A 22 -12.34 -1.79 0.93
C ASN A 22 -10.98 -1.06 0.83
N PRO A 23 -9.95 -1.71 0.26
CA PRO A 23 -8.61 -1.15 0.20
C PRO A 23 -8.53 0.09 -0.70
N ILE A 24 -9.35 0.16 -1.75
CA ILE A 24 -9.44 1.32 -2.65
C ILE A 24 -9.96 2.55 -1.90
N LYS A 25 -11.06 2.41 -1.14
CA LYS A 25 -11.57 3.52 -0.34
C LYS A 25 -10.54 4.01 0.67
N LEU A 26 -9.88 3.09 1.36
CA LEU A 26 -8.83 3.49 2.32
C LEU A 26 -7.68 4.22 1.62
N LEU A 27 -7.25 3.74 0.45
CA LEU A 27 -6.22 4.41 -0.34
C LEU A 27 -6.62 5.84 -0.68
N ARG A 28 -7.85 6.05 -1.15
CA ARG A 28 -8.40 7.39 -1.43
C ARG A 28 -8.39 8.26 -0.17
N ASP A 29 -8.95 7.76 0.94
CA ASP A 29 -9.06 8.51 2.19
C ASP A 29 -7.66 8.92 2.71
N VAL A 30 -6.67 8.04 2.59
CA VAL A 30 -5.26 8.35 2.95
C VAL A 30 -4.67 9.38 1.98
N TRP A 31 -4.84 9.20 0.68
CA TRP A 31 -4.32 10.12 -0.33
C TRP A 31 -4.89 11.53 -0.15
N ASP A 32 -6.21 11.62 0.04
CA ASP A 32 -6.96 12.86 0.22
C ASP A 32 -6.59 13.59 1.51
N SER A 33 -6.09 12.87 2.52
CA SER A 33 -5.59 13.46 3.77
C SER A 33 -4.23 14.17 3.64
N LEU A 34 -3.46 13.89 2.58
CA LEU A 34 -2.14 14.50 2.39
C LEU A 34 -2.25 15.97 1.99
N LYS A 35 -1.38 16.81 2.55
CA LYS A 35 -1.21 18.18 2.03
C LYS A 35 -0.52 18.13 0.65
N PRO A 36 -0.67 19.16 -0.19
CA PRO A 36 0.14 19.32 -1.39
C PRO A 36 1.64 19.22 -1.04
N GLY A 37 2.42 18.50 -1.87
CA GLY A 37 3.80 18.14 -1.59
C GLY A 37 4.00 17.00 -0.56
N GLY A 38 2.93 16.49 0.03
CA GLY A 38 2.97 15.36 0.97
C GLY A 38 3.30 14.03 0.26
N ALA A 39 3.97 13.13 0.99
CA ALA A 39 4.38 11.83 0.47
C ALA A 39 3.54 10.69 1.05
N LEU A 40 3.07 9.80 0.18
CA LEU A 40 2.54 8.49 0.53
C LEU A 40 3.62 7.44 0.34
N ILE A 41 3.96 6.72 1.41
CA ILE A 41 4.90 5.60 1.37
C ILE A 41 4.16 4.34 1.79
N ILE A 42 4.15 3.33 0.92
CA ILE A 42 3.52 2.03 1.16
C ILE A 42 4.59 0.95 1.11
N VAL A 43 4.66 0.11 2.13
CA VAL A 43 5.58 -1.03 2.20
C VAL A 43 4.79 -2.33 2.15
N ASN A 44 4.92 -3.06 1.05
CA ASN A 44 4.21 -4.31 0.79
C ASN A 44 5.03 -5.55 1.18
N GLN A 45 4.31 -6.63 1.47
CA GLN A 45 4.85 -7.92 1.87
C GLN A 45 4.90 -8.88 0.68
N GLY A 46 6.02 -8.91 -0.01
CA GLY A 46 6.20 -9.72 -1.22
C GLY A 46 5.68 -9.04 -2.48
N GLU A 47 6.00 -9.65 -3.62
CA GLU A 47 5.76 -9.05 -4.93
C GLU A 47 4.28 -8.98 -5.31
N ALA A 48 3.48 -9.96 -4.91
CA ALA A 48 2.05 -9.99 -5.24
C ALA A 48 1.30 -8.79 -4.66
N GLU A 49 1.53 -8.46 -3.39
CA GLU A 49 0.95 -7.27 -2.77
C GLU A 49 1.47 -5.99 -3.43
N HIS A 50 2.76 -5.94 -3.76
CA HIS A 50 3.36 -4.79 -4.41
C HIS A 50 2.70 -4.48 -5.76
N ARG A 51 2.50 -5.50 -6.60
CA ARG A 51 1.83 -5.36 -7.89
C ARG A 51 0.38 -4.91 -7.71
N ALA A 52 -0.38 -5.59 -6.86
CA ALA A 52 -1.78 -5.23 -6.61
C ALA A 52 -1.93 -3.81 -6.05
N GLN A 53 -1.06 -3.39 -5.13
CA GLN A 53 -1.06 -2.04 -4.59
C GLN A 53 -0.70 -0.99 -5.66
N LYS A 54 0.25 -1.29 -6.55
CA LYS A 54 0.58 -0.43 -7.68
C LYS A 54 -0.62 -0.26 -8.62
N ASP A 55 -1.31 -1.35 -8.94
CA ASP A 55 -2.51 -1.30 -9.78
C ASP A 55 -3.63 -0.47 -9.12
N MET A 56 -3.80 -0.58 -7.80
CA MET A 56 -4.74 0.27 -7.05
C MET A 56 -4.38 1.76 -7.16
N LEU A 57 -3.11 2.13 -7.00
CA LEU A 57 -2.66 3.52 -7.15
C LEU A 57 -2.98 4.04 -8.57
N LEU A 58 -2.65 3.26 -9.59
CA LEU A 58 -2.91 3.63 -10.98
C LEU A 58 -4.42 3.76 -11.27
N SER A 59 -5.25 2.88 -10.72
CA SER A 59 -6.71 2.97 -10.85
C SER A 59 -7.30 4.23 -10.22
N GLU A 60 -6.60 4.83 -9.26
CA GLU A 60 -6.95 6.08 -8.60
C GLU A 60 -6.24 7.30 -9.19
N ASN A 61 -5.60 7.15 -10.36
CA ASN A 61 -4.78 8.19 -11.01
C ASN A 61 -3.64 8.72 -10.13
N ILE A 62 -3.16 7.91 -9.18
CA ILE A 62 -2.01 8.22 -8.34
C ILE A 62 -0.78 7.58 -9.00
N LEU A 63 0.09 8.40 -9.57
CA LEU A 63 1.32 7.92 -10.20
C LEU A 63 2.43 7.73 -9.14
N PRO A 64 2.96 6.50 -8.97
CA PRO A 64 4.10 6.30 -8.10
C PRO A 64 5.34 7.01 -8.65
N ALA A 65 5.96 7.86 -7.83
CA ALA A 65 7.25 8.48 -8.11
C ALA A 65 8.41 7.47 -7.98
N ALA A 66 8.26 6.43 -7.16
CA ALA A 66 9.24 5.36 -7.02
C ALA A 66 8.60 4.01 -6.68
N ALA A 67 9.25 2.93 -7.13
CA ALA A 67 8.91 1.55 -6.81
C ALA A 67 10.20 0.73 -6.72
N PHE A 68 10.49 0.10 -5.57
CA PHE A 68 11.76 -0.60 -5.36
C PHE A 68 11.69 -1.69 -4.30
N GLN A 69 12.65 -2.61 -4.32
CA GLN A 69 12.85 -3.57 -3.22
C GLN A 69 13.45 -2.85 -2.01
N HIS A 70 12.92 -3.14 -0.83
CA HIS A 70 13.36 -2.58 0.43
C HIS A 70 13.94 -3.69 1.33
N PRO A 71 15.24 -4.03 1.18
CA PRO A 71 15.90 -4.97 2.07
C PRO A 71 16.08 -4.31 3.45
N SER A 72 15.52 -4.95 4.48
CA SER A 72 15.65 -4.48 5.86
C SER A 72 17.03 -4.83 6.41
N GLN A 73 17.76 -3.82 6.91
CA GLN A 73 19.06 -3.99 7.55
C GLN A 73 18.95 -4.43 9.03
N LEU A 74 17.77 -4.28 9.63
CA LEU A 74 17.54 -4.52 11.06
C LEU A 74 16.93 -5.90 11.34
N TYR A 75 16.18 -6.45 10.39
CA TYR A 75 15.46 -7.71 10.53
C TYR A 75 15.32 -8.44 9.21
N ARG A 76 15.49 -9.76 9.21
CA ARG A 76 15.36 -10.62 8.03
C ARG A 76 13.95 -11.22 7.95
N TYR A 77 13.15 -10.69 7.05
CA TYR A 77 11.80 -11.21 6.79
C TYR A 77 11.83 -12.47 5.91
N LYS A 78 10.81 -13.33 6.08
CA LYS A 78 10.59 -14.49 5.20
C LYS A 78 10.33 -14.10 3.75
N LEU A 79 9.66 -12.96 3.54
CA LEU A 79 9.36 -12.40 2.22
C LEU A 79 10.11 -11.08 2.04
N MET A 80 10.58 -10.82 0.83
CA MET A 80 11.13 -9.51 0.46
C MET A 80 10.07 -8.41 0.65
N ARG A 81 10.50 -7.24 1.13
CA ARG A 81 9.65 -6.05 1.22
C ARG A 81 9.85 -5.20 -0.03
N TYR A 82 8.77 -4.56 -0.46
CA TYR A 82 8.78 -3.65 -1.60
C TYR A 82 8.15 -2.33 -1.16
N ALA A 83 8.70 -1.22 -1.64
CA ALA A 83 8.18 0.11 -1.36
C ALA A 83 7.57 0.73 -2.62
N LEU A 84 6.46 1.43 -2.44
CA LEU A 84 5.87 2.37 -3.39
C LEU A 84 5.87 3.76 -2.76
N VAL A 85 6.28 4.77 -3.52
CA VAL A 85 6.26 6.17 -3.09
C VAL A 85 5.46 6.97 -4.11
N ALA A 86 4.51 7.76 -3.64
CA ALA A 86 3.78 8.74 -4.44
C ALA A 86 3.83 10.11 -3.76
N ILE A 87 3.93 11.17 -4.56
CA ILE A 87 3.99 12.56 -4.07
C ILE A 87 2.72 13.26 -4.52
N ARG A 88 2.01 13.87 -3.58
CA ARG A 88 0.82 14.66 -3.92
C ARG A 88 1.27 15.95 -4.61
N ALA A 89 0.80 16.15 -5.84
CA ALA A 89 1.10 17.36 -6.60
C ALA A 89 0.72 18.63 -5.82
N ILE A 90 1.42 19.72 -6.14
CA ILE A 90 1.23 21.05 -5.53
C ILE A 90 -0.09 21.65 -6.01
#